data_AF-A0AA42ZC64-F1
#
_entry.id   AF-A0AA42ZC64-F1
#
_cell.length_a   1.000
_cell.length_b   1.000
_cell.length_c   1.000
_cell.angle_alpha   90.00
_cell.angle_beta   90.00
_cell.angle_gamma   90.00
#
_symmetry.space_group_name_H-M   'P 1'
#
loop_
_entity.id
_entity.type
_entity.pdbx_description
1 polymer ?
#
loop_
_entity_poly.entity_id
_entity_poly.type
_entity_poly.pdbx_seq_one_letter_code
_entity_poly.pdbx_strand_id
1 'polypeptide(L)'
;MNRNKEILIGLVVGLIANTIGTILYVFFFVDLAIPEAFQAAIEQGTLGSILALGAILNLLAFFGFLKIRRDDRAKGVLIATLIAALVILFFKIF
;
A
#
# COMPACT_ATOMS: atom_id res chain seq x y z
N MET A 1 -17.51 -19.00 5.65
CA MET A 1 -16.27 -18.88 4.83
C MET A 1 -15.08 -19.26 5.70
N ASN A 2 -14.01 -19.85 5.15
CA ASN A 2 -12.82 -20.20 5.94
C ASN A 2 -12.08 -18.90 6.33
N ARG A 3 -11.76 -18.73 7.62
CA ARG A 3 -11.02 -17.57 8.15
C ARG A 3 -9.77 -17.23 7.34
N ASN A 4 -8.99 -18.22 6.95
CA ASN A 4 -7.75 -18.01 6.21
C ASN A 4 -8.00 -17.41 4.82
N LYS A 5 -9.14 -17.75 4.19
CA LYS A 5 -9.54 -17.16 2.91
C LYS A 5 -9.90 -15.68 3.08
N GLU A 6 -10.59 -15.32 4.17
CA GLU A 6 -10.94 -13.92 4.44
C GLU A 6 -9.69 -13.06 4.69
N ILE A 7 -8.73 -13.58 5.45
CA ILE A 7 -7.44 -12.92 5.66
C ILE A 7 -6.70 -12.75 4.32
N LEU A 8 -6.67 -13.79 3.48
CA LEU A 8 -6.03 -13.70 2.17
C LEU A 8 -6.69 -12.66 1.27
N ILE A 9 -8.02 -12.59 1.26
CA ILE A 9 -8.76 -11.55 0.53
C ILE A 9 -8.36 -10.16 1.02
N GLY A 10 -8.33 -9.95 2.34
CA GLY A 10 -7.87 -8.70 2.93
C GLY A 10 -6.46 -8.33 2.52
N LEU A 11 -5.54 -9.29 2.52
CA LEU A 11 -4.16 -9.09 2.11
C LEU A 11 -4.05 -8.66 0.65
N VAL A 12 -4.76 -9.34 -0.26
CA VAL A 12 -4.80 -8.97 -1.68
C VAL A 12 -5.39 -7.58 -1.88
N VAL A 13 -6.48 -7.26 -1.18
CA VAL A 13 -7.09 -5.92 -1.24
C VAL A 13 -6.12 -4.84 -0.73
N GLY A 14 -5.38 -5.11 0.35
CA GLY A 14 -4.38 -4.17 0.85
C GLY A 14 -3.20 -3.98 -0.10
N LEU A 15 -2.73 -5.02 -0.79
CA LEU A 15 -1.67 -4.86 -1.80
C LEU A 15 -2.16 -4.02 -2.99
N ILE A 16 -3.37 -4.30 -3.48
CA ILE A 16 -3.99 -3.53 -4.58
C ILE A 16 -4.21 -2.07 -4.17
N ALA A 17 -4.75 -1.83 -2.97
CA ALA A 17 -4.97 -0.48 -2.46
C ALA A 17 -3.66 0.31 -2.38
N ASN A 18 -2.58 -0.29 -1.90
CA ASN A 18 -1.26 0.35 -1.87
C ASN A 18 -0.74 0.68 -3.27
N THR A 19 -0.85 -0.25 -4.23
CA THR A 19 -0.42 -0.02 -5.62
C THR A 19 -1.22 1.12 -6.26
N ILE A 20 -2.55 1.11 -6.10
CA ILE A 20 -3.41 2.19 -6.59
C ILE A 20 -3.03 3.51 -5.91
N GLY A 21 -2.82 3.50 -4.59
CA GLY A 21 -2.47 4.71 -3.84
C GLY A 21 -1.16 5.32 -4.29
N THR A 22 -0.17 4.47 -4.56
CA THR A 22 1.14 4.90 -5.07
C THR A 22 0.99 5.52 -6.46
N ILE A 23 0.25 4.88 -7.36
CA ILE A 23 0.00 5.39 -8.72
C ILE A 23 -0.78 6.71 -8.67
N LEU A 24 -1.82 6.80 -7.84
CA LEU A 24 -2.60 8.03 -7.69
C LEU A 24 -1.76 9.16 -7.10
N TYR A 25 -0.90 8.86 -6.12
CA TYR A 25 0.01 9.85 -5.58
C TYR A 25 0.94 10.41 -6.66
N VAL A 26 1.58 9.53 -7.44
CA VAL A 26 2.44 9.96 -8.55
C VAL A 26 1.64 10.78 -9.57
N PHE A 27 0.46 10.29 -9.97
CA PHE A 27 -0.37 10.95 -10.97
C PHE A 27 -0.85 12.35 -10.57
N PHE A 28 -1.19 12.57 -9.30
CA PHE A 28 -1.74 13.85 -8.83
C PHE A 28 -0.68 14.82 -8.30
N PHE A 29 0.47 14.33 -7.81
CA PHE A 29 1.42 15.15 -7.06
C PHE A 29 2.83 15.19 -7.67
N VAL A 30 3.10 14.41 -8.72
CA VAL A 30 4.42 14.39 -9.37
C VAL A 30 4.26 14.81 -10.83
N ASP A 31 4.96 15.89 -11.20
CA ASP A 31 4.96 16.46 -12.57
C ASP A 31 5.85 15.66 -13.55
N LEU A 32 5.81 14.33 -13.47
CA LEU A 32 6.55 13.41 -14.34
C LEU A 32 5.63 12.27 -14.78
N ALA A 33 5.92 11.65 -15.93
CA ALA A 33 5.22 10.41 -16.28
C ALA A 33 5.51 9.33 -15.22
N ILE A 34 4.57 8.42 -14.98
CA ILE A 34 4.71 7.40 -13.92
C ILE A 34 6.07 6.67 -13.98
N PRO A 35 6.55 6.16 -15.14
CA PRO A 35 7.85 5.49 -15.20
C PRO A 35 9.02 6.39 -14.79
N GLU A 36 8.99 7.66 -15.25
CA GLU A 36 10.02 8.66 -14.97
C GLU A 36 10.01 9.06 -13.49
N ALA A 37 8.82 9.20 -12.89
CA ALA A 37 8.66 9.47 -11.47
C ALA A 37 9.27 8.36 -10.60
N PHE A 38 9.05 7.09 -10.96
CA PHE A 38 9.66 5.97 -10.25
C PHE A 38 11.17 5.93 -10.42
N GLN A 39 11.69 6.22 -11.61
CA GLN A 39 13.12 6.28 -11.84
C GLN A 39 13.77 7.42 -11.04
N ALA A 40 13.19 8.62 -11.09
CA ALA A 40 13.65 9.77 -10.30
C ALA A 40 13.58 9.48 -8.79
N ALA A 41 12.54 8.77 -8.32
CA ALA A 41 12.42 8.40 -6.92
C ALA A 41 13.48 7.40 -6.44
N ILE A 42 13.94 6.51 -7.33
CA ILE A 42 15.07 5.62 -7.06
C ILE A 42 16.37 6.42 -7.00
N GLU A 43 16.62 7.28 -7.99
CA GLU A 43 17.83 8.11 -8.08
C GLU A 43 17.97 9.08 -6.89
N GLN A 44 16.85 9.62 -6.41
CA GLN A 44 16.80 10.55 -5.28
C GLN A 44 16.67 9.85 -3.91
N GLY A 45 16.53 8.52 -3.88
CA GLY A 45 16.30 7.77 -2.63
C GLY A 45 14.95 8.06 -1.95
N THR A 46 13.96 8.56 -2.70
CA THR A 46 12.63 8.92 -2.18
C THR A 46 11.56 7.86 -2.44
N LEU A 47 11.91 6.74 -3.09
CA LEU A 47 10.99 5.65 -3.40
C LEU A 47 10.20 5.14 -2.18
N GLY A 48 10.87 4.97 -1.04
CA GLY A 48 10.23 4.56 0.20
C GLY A 48 9.15 5.54 0.68
N SER A 49 9.34 6.84 0.46
CA SER A 49 8.36 7.88 0.81
C SER A 49 7.13 7.82 -0.10
N ILE A 50 7.32 7.60 -1.41
CA ILE A 50 6.20 7.45 -2.36
C ILE A 50 5.36 6.22 -2.01
N LEU A 51 6.00 5.08 -1.72
CA LEU A 51 5.31 3.87 -1.28
C LEU A 51 4.57 4.06 0.06
N ALA A 52 5.15 4.82 1.00
CA ALA A 52 4.49 5.13 2.27
C ALA A 52 3.22 5.97 2.08
N LEU A 53 3.26 6.93 1.15
CA LEU A 53 2.09 7.75 0.80
C LEU A 53 1.03 6.91 0.09
N GLY A 54 1.43 5.97 -0.76
CA GLY A 54 0.51 5.00 -1.36
C GLY A 54 -0.21 4.12 -0.35
N ALA A 55 0.48 3.73 0.73
CA ALA A 55 -0.08 2.89 1.78
C ALA A 55 -1.19 3.57 2.59
N ILE A 56 -1.40 4.89 2.45
CA ILE A 56 -2.54 5.58 3.05
C ILE A 56 -3.87 4.99 2.56
N LEU A 57 -3.96 4.53 1.30
CA LEU A 57 -5.18 3.87 0.81
C LEU A 57 -5.47 2.54 1.52
N ASN A 58 -4.47 1.87 2.10
CA ASN A 58 -4.72 0.68 2.93
C ASN A 58 -5.52 1.03 4.17
N LEU A 59 -5.38 2.24 4.72
CA LEU A 59 -6.19 2.68 5.85
C LEU A 59 -7.66 2.79 5.46
N LEU A 60 -7.96 3.29 4.26
CA LEU A 60 -9.33 3.33 3.76
C LEU A 60 -9.92 1.93 3.60
N ALA A 61 -9.17 0.99 3.03
CA ALA A 61 -9.59 -0.40 2.91
C ALA A 61 -9.78 -1.08 4.29
N PHE A 62 -8.86 -0.82 5.22
CA PHE A 62 -8.88 -1.35 6.58
C PHE A 62 -10.11 -0.88 7.36
N PHE A 63 -10.32 0.44 7.47
CA PHE A 63 -11.49 0.99 8.14
C PHE A 63 -12.80 0.66 7.42
N GLY A 64 -12.77 0.55 6.09
CA GLY A 64 -13.88 0.05 5.29
C GLY A 64 -14.33 -1.34 5.73
N PHE A 65 -13.40 -2.29 5.85
CA PHE A 65 -13.70 -3.63 6.33
C PHE A 65 -14.16 -3.67 7.80
N LEU A 66 -13.57 -2.86 8.67
CA LEU A 66 -14.04 -2.74 10.07
C LEU A 66 -15.48 -2.24 10.14
N LYS A 67 -15.83 -1.21 9.36
CA LYS A 67 -17.18 -0.63 9.34
C LYS A 67 -18.26 -1.65 8.95
N ILE A 68 -17.94 -2.57 8.04
CA ILE A 68 -18.86 -3.65 7.62
C ILE A 68 -18.69 -4.95 8.42
N ARG A 69 -18.01 -4.90 9.58
CA ARG A 69 -17.78 -6.04 10.49
C ARG A 69 -17.08 -7.23 9.81
N ARG A 70 -16.11 -6.96 8.94
CA ARG A 70 -15.27 -7.96 8.25
C ARG A 70 -13.85 -7.99 8.85
N ASP A 71 -13.77 -8.30 10.14
CA ASP A 71 -12.53 -8.19 10.91
C ASP A 71 -11.37 -9.04 10.37
N ASP A 72 -11.65 -10.25 9.87
CA ASP A 72 -10.60 -11.11 9.30
C ASP A 72 -10.04 -10.55 7.98
N ARG A 73 -10.85 -9.85 7.17
CA ARG A 73 -10.33 -9.10 6.01
C ARG A 73 -9.54 -7.89 6.45
N ALA A 74 -10.00 -7.16 7.47
CA ALA A 74 -9.26 -6.04 8.04
C ALA A 74 -7.88 -6.48 8.54
N LYS A 75 -7.77 -7.64 9.21
CA LYS A 75 -6.47 -8.25 9.57
C LYS A 75 -5.60 -8.54 8.35
N GLY A 76 -6.18 -9.04 7.27
CA GLY A 76 -5.47 -9.22 5.99
C GLY A 76 -4.87 -7.92 5.47
N VAL A 77 -5.64 -6.83 5.47
CA VAL A 77 -5.16 -5.51 5.05
C VAL A 77 -4.03 -5.02 5.96
N LEU A 78 -4.12 -5.21 7.28
CA LEU A 78 -3.03 -4.88 8.21
C LEU A 78 -1.74 -5.62 7.90
N ILE A 79 -1.82 -6.92 7.57
CA ILE A 79 -0.64 -7.70 7.16
C ILE A 79 -0.03 -7.10 5.88
N ALA A 80 -0.84 -6.73 4.89
CA ALA A 80 -0.35 -6.06 3.69
C ALA A 80 0.32 -4.71 4.01
N THR A 81 -0.22 -3.93 4.95
CA THR A 81 0.40 -2.69 5.43
C THR A 81 1.73 -2.94 6.12
N LEU A 82 1.86 -3.99 6.93
CA LEU A 82 3.13 -4.38 7.55
C LEU A 82 4.17 -4.80 6.50
N ILE A 83 3.76 -5.57 5.48
CA ILE A 83 4.63 -5.93 4.36
C ILE A 83 5.10 -4.66 3.64
N ALA A 84 4.20 -3.74 3.33
CA ALA A 84 4.55 -2.47 2.70
C ALA A 84 5.53 -1.67 3.57
N ALA A 85 5.31 -1.58 4.88
CA ALA A 85 6.22 -0.92 5.81
C ALA A 85 7.62 -1.55 5.83
N LEU A 86 7.72 -2.89 5.78
CA LEU A 86 9.01 -3.58 5.68
C LEU A 86 9.72 -3.31 4.35
N VAL A 87 8.97 -3.26 3.24
CA VAL A 87 9.52 -2.89 1.92
C VAL A 87 10.03 -1.45 1.93
N ILE A 88 9.27 -0.52 2.49
CA ILE A 88 9.66 0.89 2.64
C ILE A 88 10.92 1.01 3.49
N LEU A 89 10.98 0.27 4.60
CA LEU A 89 12.13 0.25 5.49
C LEU A 89 13.37 -0.28 4.78
N PHE A 90 13.23 -1.34 3.99
CA PHE A 90 14.32 -1.90 3.19
C PHE A 90 14.91 -0.85 2.25
N PHE A 91 14.09 -0.18 1.44
CA PHE A 91 14.53 0.88 0.51
C PHE A 91 15.08 2.14 1.20
N LYS A 92 14.75 2.35 2.47
CA LYS A 92 15.24 3.51 3.22
C LYS A 92 16.58 3.25 3.89
N ILE A 93 16.89 1.99 4.20
CA ILE A 93 18.12 1.59 4.90
C ILE A 93 19.23 1.18 3.92
N PHE A 94 18.88 0.48 2.84
CA PHE A 94 19.80 -0.04 1.84
C PHE A 94 19.62 0.68 0.50
#